data_AF-A0A943CVN0-F1
#
_entry.id   AF-A0A943CVN0-F1
#
_cell.length_a   1.000
_cell.length_b   1.000
_cell.length_c   1.000
_cell.angle_alpha   90.00
_cell.angle_beta   90.00
_cell.angle_gamma   90.00
#
_symmetry.space_group_name_H-M   'P 1'
#
loop_
_entity.id
_entity.type
_entity.pdbx_description
1 polymer ?
#
loop_
_entity_poly.entity_id
_entity_poly.type
_entity_poly.pdbx_seq_one_letter_code
_entity_poly.pdbx_strand_id
1 'polypeptide(L)' 'PFSDAVKKYFIENPDANDPRKYMTPGKEAMKKVVAHKIMICGSNGKA' A
#
# COMPACT_ATOMS: atom_id res chain seq x y z
N PRO A 1 -3.73 -4.04 5.56
CA PRO A 1 -3.78 -3.75 4.10
C PRO A 1 -2.43 -3.79 3.39
N PHE A 2 -1.35 -3.19 3.93
CA PHE A 2 -0.01 -3.27 3.32
C PHE A 2 0.45 -4.73 3.17
N SER A 3 0.60 -5.42 4.30
CA SER A 3 1.14 -6.78 4.35
C SER A 3 0.28 -7.78 3.59
N ASP A 4 -1.04 -7.55 3.55
CA ASP A 4 -1.98 -8.40 2.80
C ASP A 4 -1.76 -8.27 1.29
N ALA A 5 -1.56 -7.04 0.79
CA ALA A 5 -1.27 -6.80 -0.62
C ALA A 5 0.11 -7.36 -1.04
N VAL A 6 1.11 -7.26 -0.16
CA VAL A 6 2.43 -7.87 -0.39
C VAL A 6 2.34 -9.40 -0.41
N LYS A 7 1.64 -10.01 0.56
CA LYS A 7 1.41 -11.46 0.61
C LYS A 7 0.69 -11.95 -0.64
N LYS A 8 -0.36 -11.24 -1.06
CA LYS A 8 -1.09 -11.56 -2.30
C LYS A 8 -0.17 -11.54 -3.52
N TYR A 9 0.70 -10.53 -3.62
CA TYR A 9 1.67 -10.44 -4.71
C TYR A 9 2.62 -11.65 -4.77
N PHE A 10 3.12 -12.12 -3.62
CA PHE A 10 3.98 -13.31 -3.55
C PHE A 10 3.24 -14.62 -3.84
N ILE A 11 1.95 -14.72 -3.50
CA ILE A 11 1.12 -15.89 -3.85
C ILE A 11 0.92 -15.95 -5.37
N GLU A 12 0.72 -14.81 -6.02
CA GLU A 12 0.52 -14.70 -7.46
C GLU A 12 1.84 -14.77 -8.26
N ASN A 13 2.96 -14.38 -7.65
CA ASN A 13 4.29 -14.34 -8.27
C ASN A 13 5.34 -15.01 -7.34
N PRO A 14 5.39 -16.34 -7.29
CA PRO A 14 6.25 -17.08 -6.36
C PRO A 14 7.76 -16.90 -6.60
N ASP A 15 8.16 -16.49 -7.81
CA ASP A 15 9.52 -16.22 -8.24
C ASP A 15 9.92 -14.74 -8.10
N ALA A 16 9.01 -13.88 -7.61
CA ALA A 16 9.29 -12.47 -7.46
C ALA A 16 10.40 -12.20 -6.43
N ASN A 17 11.50 -11.59 -6.87
CA ASN A 17 12.57 -11.13 -5.98
C ASN A 17 12.73 -9.61 -5.93
N ASP A 18 12.11 -8.88 -6.86
CA ASP A 18 12.33 -7.44 -7.03
C ASP A 18 11.48 -6.66 -6.01
N PRO A 19 12.10 -5.95 -5.05
CA PRO A 19 11.40 -5.16 -4.04
C PRO A 19 10.46 -4.13 -4.63
N ARG A 20 10.79 -3.55 -5.77
CA ARG A 20 9.95 -2.53 -6.39
C ARG A 20 8.62 -3.12 -6.81
N LYS A 21 8.62 -4.37 -7.27
CA LYS A 21 7.41 -5.05 -7.72
C LYS A 21 6.51 -5.44 -6.56
N TYR A 22 7.03 -6.12 -5.53
CA TYR A 22 6.20 -6.57 -4.41
C TYR A 22 5.86 -5.47 -3.39
N MET A 23 6.67 -4.40 -3.28
CA MET A 23 6.37 -3.28 -2.38
C MET A 23 5.37 -2.28 -2.98
N THR A 24 5.28 -2.17 -4.31
CA THR A 24 4.33 -1.27 -4.99
C THR A 24 2.88 -1.53 -4.58
N PRO A 25 2.33 -2.77 -4.66
CA PRO A 25 0.95 -3.01 -4.26
C PRO A 25 0.72 -2.73 -2.77
N GLY A 26 1.70 -2.98 -1.91
CA GLY A 26 1.65 -2.60 -0.50
C GLY A 26 1.53 -1.08 -0.32
N LYS A 27 2.38 -0.30 -1.00
CA LYS A 27 2.37 1.17 -0.94
C LYS A 27 1.05 1.75 -1.45
N GLU A 28 0.49 1.21 -2.53
CA GLU A 28 -0.82 1.62 -3.06
C GLU A 28 -1.95 1.36 -2.06
N ALA A 29 -1.95 0.19 -1.42
CA ALA A 29 -2.91 -0.14 -0.38
C ALA A 29 -2.81 0.85 0.80
N MET A 30 -1.59 1.19 1.22
CA MET A 30 -1.39 2.19 2.29
C MET A 30 -1.76 3.60 1.87
N LYS A 31 -1.49 4.00 0.63
CA LYS A 31 -1.86 5.31 0.11
C LYS A 31 -3.37 5.56 0.27
N LYS A 32 -4.20 4.56 -0.03
CA LYS A 32 -5.66 4.64 0.15
C LYS A 32 -6.05 4.85 1.62
N VAL A 33 -5.44 4.11 2.53
CA VAL A 33 -5.70 4.23 3.98
C VAL A 33 -5.29 5.60 4.50
N VAL A 34 -4.11 6.09 4.10
CA VAL A 34 -3.60 7.39 4.52
C VAL A 34 -4.49 8.51 3.97
N ALA A 35 -4.86 8.46 2.69
CA ALA A 35 -5.79 9.43 2.10
C ALA A 35 -7.12 9.48 2.86
N HIS A 36 -7.69 8.33 3.19
CA HIS A 36 -8.91 8.25 3.99
C HIS A 36 -8.73 8.86 5.40
N LYS A 37 -7.61 8.57 6.07
CA LYS A 37 -7.30 9.14 7.39
C LYS A 37 -7.10 10.66 7.36
N ILE A 38 -6.46 11.20 6.32
CA ILE A 38 -6.30 12.64 6.12
C ILE A 38 -7.67 13.33 6.05
N MET A 39 -8.62 12.73 5.33
CA MET A 39 -9.98 13.25 5.22
C MET A 39 -10.74 13.18 6.55
N ILE A 40 -10.68 12.04 7.27
CA ILE A 40 -11.31 11.88 8.58
C ILE A 40 -10.78 12.90 9.59
N CYS A 41 -9.46 13.10 9.63
CA CYS A 41 -8.85 14.03 10.58
C CYS A 41 -8.98 15.50 10.16
N GLY A 42 -9.52 15.80 8.97
CA GLY A 42 -9.63 17.17 8.46
C GLY A 42 -8.27 17.88 8.32
N SER A 43 -7.19 17.13 8.11
CA SER A 43 -5.83 17.65 7.91
C SER A 43 -5.49 17.92 6.45
N ASN A 44 -6.42 17.63 5.53
CA ASN A 44 -6.28 17.95 4.13
C ASN A 44 -6.04 19.46 3.93
N GLY A 45 -4.98 19.83 3.20
CA GLY A 45 -4.62 21.23 2.91
C GLY A 45 -3.99 22.01 4.08
N LYS A 46 -3.59 21.35 5.17
CA LYS A 46 -2.97 21.98 6.36
C LYS A 46 -1.48 21.64 6.50
N ALA A 47 -0.73 21.72 5.40
CA ALA A 47 0.69 21.37 5.33
C ALA A 47 1.58 22.41 5.99
#